data_AF-A0A927MS30-F1
#
_entry.id   AF-A0A927MS30-F1
#
_cell.length_a   1.000
_cell.length_b   1.000
_cell.length_c   1.000
_cell.angle_alpha   90.00
_cell.angle_beta   90.00
_cell.angle_gamma   90.00
#
_symmetry.space_group_name_H-M   'P 1'
#
loop_
_entity.id
_entity.type
_entity.pdbx_description
1 polymer ?
#
loop_
_entity_poly.entity_id
_entity_poly.type
_entity_poly.pdbx_seq_one_letter_code
_entity_poly.pdbx_strand_id
1 'polypeptide(L)'
;MGLENFKWFATETKIEHLLGNGQLEEKTVVTIGIKDINNDFQVPHPITHFIRQKYQFTGKSLSSQLNPAREIVKFLNFTNKQITLGKPEFQIIAEKGFRGFQLIHAARYITYCAEKKLAYKYVKASIERYLIHFYDYLIKMELLGEDIEFDTYVNRRGEEVIITPFDHPRFDTQYPSTDDPVRNKLKDFGDNPEKRNRLVYEFIEEARRVSPDIAFGIALQIFAGLRRGEVVNLTSATVPTDFLSGSNYIAVLDNQYRLFKDFKNTIKEQVKRYNYVILLMNTLFY
;
A
#
# COMPACT_ATOMS: atom_id res chain seq x y z
N MET A 1 4.24 -11.09 33.40
CA MET A 1 4.19 -11.75 32.08
C MET A 1 5.01 -10.89 31.13
N GLY A 2 6.11 -11.40 30.57
CA GLY A 2 7.03 -10.57 29.76
C GLY A 2 6.44 -10.21 28.39
N LEU A 3 6.68 -8.98 27.93
CA LEU A 3 6.32 -8.52 26.57
C LEU A 3 6.97 -9.34 25.45
N GLU A 4 7.99 -10.12 25.79
CA GLU A 4 8.78 -10.96 24.88
C GLU A 4 7.95 -12.01 24.15
N ASN A 5 6.85 -12.45 24.77
CA ASN A 5 5.96 -13.46 24.23
C ASN A 5 4.85 -12.90 23.34
N PHE A 6 4.73 -11.57 23.22
CA PHE A 6 3.64 -10.93 22.50
C PHE A 6 4.13 -10.16 21.28
N LYS A 7 3.48 -10.42 20.14
CA LYS A 7 3.79 -9.77 18.87
C LYS A 7 2.56 -9.15 18.25
N TRP A 8 2.68 -7.89 17.84
CA TRP A 8 1.65 -7.22 17.07
C TRP A 8 1.58 -7.81 15.65
N PHE A 9 0.37 -7.94 15.12
CA PHE A 9 0.12 -8.38 13.75
C PHE A 9 -0.98 -7.56 13.09
N ALA A 10 -0.97 -7.51 11.75
CA ALA A 10 -2.04 -6.95 10.94
C ALA A 10 -2.49 -8.01 9.92
N THR A 11 -3.78 -8.26 9.84
CA THR A 11 -4.36 -9.24 8.91
C THR A 11 -5.66 -8.75 8.30
N GLU A 12 -6.04 -9.35 7.18
CA GLU A 12 -7.40 -9.25 6.66
C GLU A 12 -8.27 -10.28 7.39
N THR A 13 -9.45 -9.88 7.84
CA THR A 13 -10.40 -10.72 8.58
C THR A 13 -11.76 -10.55 7.94
N LYS A 14 -12.45 -11.66 7.72
CA LYS A 14 -13.83 -11.61 7.26
C LYS A 14 -14.75 -11.43 8.45
N ILE A 15 -15.63 -10.44 8.38
CA ILE A 15 -16.65 -10.20 9.39
C ILE A 15 -18.01 -10.23 8.73
N GLU A 16 -19.00 -10.74 9.46
CA GLU A 16 -20.40 -10.66 9.04
C GLU A 16 -20.99 -9.38 9.63
N HIS A 17 -21.61 -8.58 8.77
CA HIS A 17 -22.28 -7.35 9.15
C HIS A 17 -23.78 -7.52 8.94
N LEU A 18 -24.56 -7.45 10.02
CA LEU A 18 -26.02 -7.45 9.92
C LEU A 18 -26.48 -6.08 9.41
N LEU A 19 -27.02 -6.07 8.20
CA LEU A 19 -27.65 -4.89 7.62
C LEU A 19 -29.00 -4.61 8.29
N GLY A 20 -29.46 -3.35 8.22
CA GLY A 20 -30.74 -2.94 8.82
C GLY A 20 -31.98 -3.66 8.25
N ASN A 21 -31.84 -4.35 7.12
CA ASN A 21 -32.86 -5.21 6.51
C ASN A 21 -32.80 -6.68 6.98
N GLY A 22 -31.97 -7.00 7.97
CA GLY A 22 -31.79 -8.36 8.50
C GLY A 22 -30.89 -9.27 7.68
N GLN A 23 -30.30 -8.78 6.59
CA GLN A 23 -29.36 -9.57 5.78
C GLN A 23 -27.94 -9.51 6.35
N LEU A 24 -27.23 -10.64 6.30
CA LEU A 24 -25.81 -10.71 6.63
C LEU A 24 -24.98 -10.38 5.39
N GLU A 25 -24.15 -9.35 5.49
CA GLU A 25 -23.15 -9.00 4.49
C GLU A 25 -21.76 -9.46 4.96
N GLU A 26 -21.11 -10.33 4.21
CA GLU A 26 -19.73 -10.74 4.47
C GLU A 26 -18.77 -9.66 3.96
N LYS A 27 -18.00 -9.07 4.87
CA LYS A 27 -17.07 -7.98 4.56
C LYS A 27 -15.68 -8.32 5.06
N THR A 28 -14.69 -8.21 4.17
CA THR A 28 -13.29 -8.26 4.56
C THR A 28 -12.88 -6.91 5.15
N VAL A 29 -12.27 -6.94 6.34
CA VAL A 29 -11.74 -5.76 7.05
C VAL A 29 -10.29 -5.99 7.45
N VAL A 30 -9.54 -4.91 7.63
CA VAL A 30 -8.17 -4.98 8.16
C VAL A 30 -8.21 -4.86 9.68
N THR A 31 -7.57 -5.80 10.37
CA THR A 31 -7.52 -5.90 11.83
C THR A 31 -6.09 -5.84 12.32
N ILE A 32 -5.84 -5.06 13.38
CA ILE A 32 -4.59 -5.06 14.14
C ILE A 32 -4.83 -5.83 15.44
N GLY A 33 -3.96 -6.78 15.75
CA GLY A 33 -4.08 -7.62 16.95
C GLY A 33 -2.74 -7.92 17.60
N ILE A 34 -2.82 -8.63 18.73
CA ILE A 34 -1.67 -9.15 19.46
C ILE A 34 -1.75 -10.67 19.43
N LYS A 35 -0.63 -11.30 19.07
CA LYS A 35 -0.46 -12.76 19.07
C LYS A 35 0.48 -13.14 20.20
N ASP A 36 0.08 -14.10 21.02
CA ASP A 36 0.98 -14.81 21.91
C ASP A 36 1.75 -15.86 21.09
N ILE A 37 3.08 -15.77 21.16
CA ILE A 37 4.00 -16.58 20.37
C ILE A 37 4.02 -18.03 20.88
N ASN A 38 3.69 -18.27 22.16
CA ASN A 38 3.82 -19.59 22.78
C ASN A 38 2.64 -20.52 22.50
N ASN A 39 1.43 -19.97 22.37
CA ASN A 39 0.19 -20.75 22.19
C ASN A 39 -0.58 -20.40 20.91
N ASP A 40 -0.04 -19.52 20.06
CA ASP A 40 -0.68 -18.99 18.85
C ASP A 40 -2.06 -18.35 19.09
N PHE A 41 -2.32 -17.89 20.33
CA PHE A 41 -3.56 -17.20 20.64
C PHE A 41 -3.51 -15.77 20.08
N GLN A 42 -4.53 -15.40 19.32
CA GLN A 42 -4.61 -14.12 18.62
C GLN A 42 -5.80 -13.31 19.10
N VAL A 43 -5.55 -12.09 19.55
CA VAL A 43 -6.58 -11.18 20.07
C VAL A 43 -6.62 -9.91 19.23
N PRO A 44 -7.76 -9.58 18.61
CA PRO A 44 -7.96 -8.28 17.98
C PRO A 44 -7.80 -7.15 19.00
N HIS A 45 -7.05 -6.11 18.63
CA HIS A 45 -6.78 -4.99 19.52
C HIS A 45 -7.67 -3.78 19.14
N PRO A 46 -8.20 -3.00 20.11
CA PRO A 46 -9.05 -1.83 19.86
C PRO A 46 -8.40 -0.78 18.95
N ILE A 47 -7.07 -0.73 18.90
CA ILE A 47 -6.32 0.14 17.98
C ILE A 47 -6.64 -0.12 16.50
N THR A 48 -7.26 -1.25 16.16
CA THR A 48 -7.86 -1.47 14.83
C THR A 48 -8.75 -0.32 14.39
N HIS A 49 -9.38 0.39 15.33
CA HIS A 49 -10.20 1.57 15.05
C HIS A 49 -9.43 2.68 14.32
N PHE A 50 -8.11 2.81 14.50
CA PHE A 50 -7.25 3.70 13.71
C PHE A 50 -7.43 3.46 12.21
N ILE A 51 -7.40 2.19 11.79
CA ILE A 51 -7.55 1.81 10.38
C ILE A 51 -8.95 2.13 9.88
N ARG A 52 -9.95 1.88 10.72
CA ARG A 52 -11.36 2.17 10.40
C ARG A 52 -11.57 3.66 10.15
N GLN A 53 -11.16 4.49 11.11
CA GLN A 53 -11.38 5.93 11.09
C GLN A 53 -10.58 6.65 10.00
N LYS A 54 -9.29 6.33 9.84
CA LYS A 54 -8.42 7.05 8.89
C LYS A 54 -8.54 6.56 7.45
N TYR A 55 -8.86 5.27 7.23
CA TYR A 55 -8.78 4.67 5.90
C TYR A 55 -10.07 3.98 5.45
N GLN A 56 -10.72 3.19 6.30
CA GLN A 56 -11.91 2.43 5.88
C GLN A 56 -13.11 3.35 5.61
N PHE A 57 -13.42 4.26 6.52
CA PHE A 57 -14.58 5.17 6.39
C PHE A 57 -14.39 6.22 5.29
N THR A 58 -13.16 6.44 4.84
CA THR A 58 -12.84 7.30 3.68
C THR A 58 -12.89 6.55 2.35
N GLY A 59 -13.41 5.32 2.33
CA GLY A 59 -13.61 4.52 1.12
C GLY A 59 -12.32 3.99 0.50
N LYS A 60 -11.21 3.90 1.25
CA LYS A 60 -9.94 3.41 0.72
C LYS A 60 -9.98 1.90 0.48
N SER A 61 -9.32 1.45 -0.58
CA SER A 61 -9.17 0.02 -0.89
C SER A 61 -8.52 -0.77 0.25
N LEU A 62 -8.76 -2.07 0.33
CA LEU A 62 -8.13 -2.96 1.33
C LEU A 62 -6.61 -2.81 1.36
N SER A 63 -5.95 -2.73 0.21
CA SER A 63 -4.49 -2.52 0.15
C SER A 63 -4.06 -1.19 0.80
N SER A 64 -4.85 -0.14 0.62
CA SER A 64 -4.61 1.19 1.21
C SER A 64 -4.90 1.24 2.71
N GLN A 65 -5.68 0.29 3.24
CA GLN A 65 -5.89 0.07 4.67
C GLN A 65 -4.80 -0.84 5.28
N LEU A 66 -4.37 -1.87 4.54
CA LEU A 66 -3.42 -2.87 5.02
C LEU A 66 -1.99 -2.33 5.12
N ASN A 67 -1.58 -1.47 4.19
CA ASN A 67 -0.26 -0.84 4.22
C ASN A 67 0.00 -0.05 5.52
N PRO A 68 -0.85 0.91 5.94
CA PRO A 68 -0.64 1.61 7.20
C PRO A 68 -0.72 0.66 8.40
N ALA A 69 -1.64 -0.32 8.41
CA ALA A 69 -1.72 -1.32 9.49
C ALA A 69 -0.40 -2.08 9.67
N ARG A 70 0.21 -2.54 8.57
CA ARG A 70 1.49 -3.25 8.59
C ARG A 70 2.64 -2.37 9.07
N GLU A 71 2.72 -1.11 8.64
CA GLU A 71 3.79 -0.21 9.10
C GLU A 71 3.66 0.14 10.58
N ILE A 72 2.44 0.40 11.07
CA ILE A 72 2.19 0.65 12.50
C ILE A 72 2.51 -0.59 13.33
N VAL A 73 2.15 -1.79 12.87
CA VAL A 73 2.53 -3.03 13.54
C VAL A 73 4.05 -3.21 13.65
N LYS A 74 4.83 -2.85 12.63
CA LYS A 74 6.30 -2.88 12.71
C LYS A 74 6.81 -1.90 13.76
N PHE A 75 6.25 -0.69 13.81
CA PHE A 75 6.57 0.30 14.83
C PHE A 75 6.25 -0.22 16.25
N LEU A 76 5.04 -0.73 16.48
CA LEU A 76 4.64 -1.26 17.80
C LEU A 76 5.53 -2.44 18.24
N ASN A 77 5.90 -3.33 17.31
CA ASN A 77 6.84 -4.41 17.59
C ASN A 77 8.26 -3.89 17.89
N PHE A 78 8.71 -2.83 17.20
CA PHE A 78 9.96 -2.15 17.53
C PHE A 78 9.91 -1.57 18.96
N THR A 79 8.82 -0.90 19.32
CA THR A 79 8.59 -0.36 20.67
C THR A 79 8.65 -1.45 21.74
N ASN A 80 7.93 -2.57 21.57
CA ASN A 80 8.00 -3.72 22.48
C ASN A 80 9.45 -4.22 22.66
N LYS A 81 10.21 -4.27 21.56
CA LYS A 81 11.62 -4.67 21.61
C LYS A 81 12.48 -3.67 22.39
N GLN A 82 12.30 -2.36 22.20
CA GLN A 82 13.08 -1.36 22.94
C GLN A 82 12.75 -1.35 24.44
N ILE A 83 11.48 -1.60 24.80
CA ILE A 83 11.06 -1.80 26.20
C ILE A 83 11.82 -2.99 26.80
N THR A 84 11.80 -4.13 26.12
CA THR A 84 12.48 -5.36 26.55
C THR A 84 13.99 -5.16 26.69
N LEU A 85 14.61 -4.37 25.81
CA LEU A 85 16.02 -4.00 25.88
C LEU A 85 16.35 -2.98 26.99
N GLY A 86 15.37 -2.55 27.79
CA GLY A 86 15.61 -1.63 28.90
C GLY A 86 15.93 -0.21 28.46
N LYS A 87 15.56 0.21 27.23
CA LYS A 87 15.88 1.57 26.76
C LYS A 87 15.12 2.61 27.59
N PRO A 88 15.80 3.59 28.22
CA PRO A 88 15.17 4.52 29.16
C PRO A 88 13.98 5.28 28.57
N GLU A 89 14.14 5.79 27.34
CA GLU A 89 13.10 6.57 26.65
C GLU A 89 11.82 5.75 26.39
N PHE A 90 11.89 4.42 26.36
CA PHE A 90 10.74 3.53 26.11
C PHE A 90 10.08 2.98 27.38
N GLN A 91 10.72 3.09 28.56
CA GLN A 91 10.17 2.49 29.79
C GLN A 91 8.84 3.12 30.23
N ILE A 92 8.63 4.40 29.93
CA ILE A 92 7.34 5.07 30.20
C ILE A 92 6.15 4.38 29.49
N ILE A 93 6.39 3.72 28.35
CA ILE A 93 5.35 2.97 27.63
C ILE A 93 5.04 1.65 28.35
N ALA A 94 6.03 1.01 28.97
CA ALA A 94 5.82 -0.20 29.76
C ALA A 94 4.88 0.08 30.94
N GLU A 95 5.00 1.28 31.54
CA GLU A 95 4.19 1.71 32.68
C GLU A 95 2.81 2.24 32.27
N LYS A 96 2.76 3.10 31.24
CA LYS A 96 1.55 3.88 30.88
C LYS A 96 0.83 3.37 29.63
N GLY A 97 1.35 2.33 28.97
CA GLY A 97 0.83 1.84 27.70
C GLY A 97 0.80 2.95 26.65
N PHE A 98 -0.34 3.12 25.96
CA PHE A 98 -0.47 4.13 24.90
C PHE A 98 -0.28 5.57 25.41
N ARG A 99 -0.63 5.86 26.66
CA ARG A 99 -0.42 7.19 27.26
C ARG A 99 1.05 7.54 27.44
N GLY A 100 1.93 6.54 27.42
CA GLY A 100 3.37 6.73 27.45
C GLY A 100 3.99 7.03 26.10
N PHE A 101 3.26 6.95 24.98
CA PHE A 101 3.83 7.30 23.68
C PHE A 101 4.11 8.80 23.57
N GLN A 102 5.26 9.11 23.00
CA GLN A 102 5.78 10.43 22.72
C GLN A 102 6.38 10.45 21.31
N LEU A 103 6.56 11.64 20.72
CA LEU A 103 7.11 11.77 19.37
C LEU A 103 8.53 11.22 19.23
N ILE A 104 9.31 11.23 20.32
CA ILE A 104 10.67 10.65 20.34
C ILE A 104 10.68 9.16 19.97
N HIS A 105 9.65 8.38 20.33
CA HIS A 105 9.61 6.95 20.00
C HIS A 105 9.51 6.70 18.50
N ALA A 106 8.69 7.50 17.82
CA ALA A 106 8.55 7.47 16.37
C ALA A 106 9.81 7.98 15.67
N ALA A 107 10.42 9.06 16.16
CA ALA A 107 11.72 9.54 15.70
C ALA A 107 12.80 8.46 15.77
N ARG A 108 12.91 7.77 16.90
CA ARG A 108 13.85 6.64 17.10
C ARG A 108 13.56 5.48 16.15
N TYR A 109 12.30 5.21 15.86
CA TYR A 109 11.94 4.19 14.87
C TYR A 109 12.30 4.59 13.43
N ILE A 110 12.21 5.88 13.08
CA ILE A 110 12.69 6.41 11.80
C ILE A 110 14.21 6.25 11.70
N THR A 111 14.96 6.60 12.76
CA THR A 111 16.41 6.35 12.85
C THR A 111 16.73 4.86 12.67
N TYR A 112 16.00 3.97 13.32
CA TYR A 112 16.14 2.52 13.13
C TYR A 112 15.89 2.08 11.68
N CYS A 113 14.94 2.70 10.98
CA CYS A 113 14.72 2.45 9.55
C CYS A 113 15.91 2.87 8.69
N ALA A 114 16.57 3.98 9.04
CA ALA A 114 17.79 4.44 8.40
C ALA A 114 18.97 3.48 8.63
N GLU A 115 19.16 3.00 9.86
CA GLU A 115 20.17 1.97 10.19
C GLU A 115 19.94 0.67 9.42
N LYS A 116 18.66 0.33 9.15
CA LYS A 116 18.27 -0.80 8.30
C LYS A 116 18.43 -0.55 6.80
N LYS A 117 18.97 0.60 6.40
CA LYS A 117 19.21 0.98 5.00
C LYS A 117 17.94 0.94 4.15
N LEU A 118 16.79 1.29 4.73
CA LEU A 118 15.56 1.46 3.97
C LEU A 118 15.67 2.67 3.05
N ALA A 119 14.99 2.64 1.90
CA ALA A 119 15.04 3.75 0.96
C ALA A 119 14.39 5.01 1.55
N TYR A 120 15.04 6.18 1.40
CA TYR A 120 14.55 7.46 1.92
C TYR A 120 13.09 7.73 1.51
N LYS A 121 12.79 7.54 0.22
CA LYS A 121 11.42 7.74 -0.32
C LYS A 121 10.39 6.86 0.37
N TYR A 122 10.75 5.62 0.74
CA TYR A 122 9.83 4.73 1.43
C TYR A 122 9.62 5.16 2.89
N VAL A 123 10.69 5.57 3.57
CA VAL A 123 10.61 6.07 4.95
C VAL A 123 9.74 7.33 5.01
N LYS A 124 10.06 8.38 4.24
CA LYS A 124 9.27 9.62 4.22
C LYS A 124 7.85 9.43 3.70
N ALA A 125 7.68 8.81 2.54
CA ALA A 125 6.37 8.74 1.89
C ALA A 125 5.44 7.68 2.47
N SER A 126 5.94 6.68 3.21
CA SER A 126 5.09 5.63 3.79
C SER A 126 5.18 5.61 5.30
N ILE A 127 6.34 5.30 5.86
CA ILE A 127 6.49 5.06 7.30
C ILE A 127 6.14 6.31 8.09
N GLU A 128 6.82 7.41 7.81
CA GLU A 128 6.63 8.68 8.52
C GLU A 128 5.21 9.22 8.38
N ARG A 129 4.66 9.25 7.17
CA ARG A 129 3.27 9.65 6.94
C ARG A 129 2.28 8.83 7.78
N TYR A 130 2.47 7.51 7.86
CA TYR A 130 1.59 6.66 8.65
C TYR A 130 1.78 6.86 10.15
N LEU A 131 3.01 7.11 10.62
CA LEU A 131 3.27 7.49 12.01
C LEU A 131 2.57 8.80 12.36
N ILE A 132 2.66 9.83 11.51
CA ILE A 132 1.95 11.11 11.72
C ILE A 132 0.45 10.86 11.86
N HIS A 133 -0.16 10.12 10.94
CA HIS A 133 -1.59 9.81 11.02
C HIS A 133 -1.96 8.99 12.26
N PHE A 134 -1.05 8.13 12.72
CA PHE A 134 -1.24 7.32 13.92
C PHE A 134 -1.20 8.19 15.18
N TYR A 135 -0.22 9.08 15.32
CA TYR A 135 -0.18 10.01 16.45
C TYR A 135 -1.35 11.00 16.41
N ASP A 136 -1.71 11.54 15.24
CA ASP A 136 -2.91 12.39 15.09
C ASP A 136 -4.19 11.65 15.50
N TYR A 137 -4.28 10.36 15.23
CA TYR A 137 -5.36 9.52 15.73
C TYR A 137 -5.31 9.36 17.26
N LEU A 138 -4.15 9.07 17.84
CA LEU A 138 -4.01 8.91 19.29
C LEU A 138 -4.35 10.20 20.04
N ILE A 139 -3.96 11.37 19.51
CA ILE A 139 -4.30 12.70 20.05
C ILE A 139 -5.82 12.90 20.03
N LYS A 140 -6.45 12.72 18.86
CA LYS A 140 -7.91 12.92 18.68
C LYS A 140 -8.77 11.97 19.52
N MET A 141 -8.21 10.83 19.93
CA MET A 141 -8.87 9.86 20.80
C MET A 141 -8.48 10.02 22.28
N GLU A 142 -7.71 11.05 22.63
CA GLU A 142 -7.22 11.32 24.00
C GLU A 142 -6.48 10.13 24.62
N LEU A 143 -5.70 9.42 23.79
CA LEU A 143 -4.94 8.23 24.19
C LEU A 143 -3.49 8.52 24.58
N LEU A 144 -3.01 9.74 24.36
CA LEU A 144 -1.69 10.19 24.79
C LEU A 144 -1.77 10.91 26.14
N GLY A 145 -0.68 10.84 26.92
CA GLY A 145 -0.56 11.58 28.18
C GLY A 145 0.09 12.95 28.05
N GLU A 146 0.58 13.29 26.85
CA GLU A 146 1.20 14.57 26.51
C GLU A 146 0.28 15.33 25.55
N ASP A 147 0.08 16.62 25.80
CA ASP A 147 -0.61 17.51 24.88
C ASP A 147 0.32 17.85 23.72
N ILE A 148 0.00 17.34 22.55
CA ILE A 148 0.78 17.53 21.32
C ILE A 148 -0.10 18.27 20.32
N GLU A 149 0.40 19.39 19.82
CA GLU A 149 -0.17 20.12 18.70
C GLU A 149 0.71 19.95 17.46
N PHE A 150 0.09 19.75 16.30
CA PHE A 150 0.80 19.61 15.04
C PHE A 150 0.67 20.87 14.21
N ASP A 151 1.81 21.41 13.78
CA ASP A 151 1.85 22.45 12.77
C ASP A 151 1.31 21.91 11.44
N THR A 152 0.57 22.75 10.72
CA THR A 152 -0.01 22.40 9.43
C THR A 152 0.30 23.43 8.35
N TYR A 153 0.20 23.01 7.09
CA TYR A 153 0.24 23.90 5.93
C TYR A 153 -0.80 23.47 4.89
N VAL A 154 -1.24 24.42 4.07
CA VAL A 154 -2.17 24.14 2.98
C VAL A 154 -1.39 23.78 1.72
N ASN A 155 -1.65 22.59 1.18
CA ASN A 155 -1.01 22.13 -0.05
C ASN A 155 -1.65 22.78 -1.30
N ARG A 156 -1.08 22.51 -2.47
CA ARG A 156 -1.60 23.06 -3.76
C ARG A 156 -3.04 22.64 -4.10
N ARG A 157 -3.58 21.63 -3.43
CA ARG A 157 -4.96 21.14 -3.59
C ARG A 157 -5.92 21.75 -2.57
N GLY A 158 -5.45 22.68 -1.74
CA GLY A 158 -6.24 23.27 -0.66
C GLY A 158 -6.41 22.35 0.55
N GLU A 159 -5.67 21.24 0.63
CA GLU A 159 -5.76 20.31 1.76
C GLU A 159 -4.78 20.72 2.84
N GLU A 160 -5.23 20.71 4.09
CA GLU A 160 -4.38 20.88 5.26
C GLU A 160 -3.52 19.63 5.49
N VAL A 161 -2.21 19.83 5.57
CA VAL A 161 -1.21 18.76 5.72
C VAL A 161 -0.36 19.05 6.95
N ILE A 162 -0.22 18.05 7.81
CA ILE A 162 0.65 18.11 8.99
C ILE A 162 2.12 18.20 8.56
N ILE A 163 2.83 19.21 9.07
CA ILE A 163 4.28 19.33 8.98
C ILE A 163 4.89 18.23 9.84
N THR A 164 5.97 17.62 9.35
CA THR A 164 6.60 16.53 10.09
C THR A 164 7.12 17.01 11.45
N PRO A 165 6.67 16.40 12.56
CA PRO A 165 7.16 16.76 13.88
C PRO A 165 8.55 16.17 14.15
N PHE A 166 9.00 15.20 13.35
CA PHE A 166 10.19 14.41 13.66
C PHE A 166 11.50 15.09 13.25
N ASP A 167 11.44 16.15 12.45
CA ASP A 167 12.62 16.93 12.05
C ASP A 167 13.03 17.95 13.14
N HIS A 168 12.28 18.03 14.26
CA HIS A 168 12.59 18.92 15.36
C HIS A 168 13.95 18.54 16.02
N PRO A 169 14.87 19.51 16.28
CA PRO A 169 16.23 19.23 16.78
C PRO A 169 16.32 18.39 18.05
N ARG A 170 15.31 18.48 18.93
CA ARG A 170 15.21 17.69 20.18
C ARG A 170 15.26 16.18 19.96
N PHE A 171 14.84 15.69 18.80
CA PHE A 171 14.71 14.26 18.55
C PHE A 171 15.96 13.61 17.93
N ASP A 172 16.85 14.42 17.33
CA ASP A 172 18.04 13.94 16.61
C ASP A 172 17.70 12.77 15.64
N THR A 173 16.62 12.96 14.87
CA THR A 173 16.12 11.94 13.93
C THR A 173 17.05 11.81 12.75
N GLN A 174 17.49 10.60 12.45
CA GLN A 174 18.34 10.31 11.29
C GLN A 174 17.51 9.64 10.19
N TYR A 175 17.51 10.23 9.01
CA TYR A 175 16.86 9.65 7.84
C TYR A 175 17.85 8.86 6.99
N PRO A 176 17.39 7.87 6.21
CA PRO A 176 18.25 7.21 5.24
C PRO A 176 18.84 8.22 4.24
N SER A 177 19.98 7.88 3.63
CA SER A 177 20.53 8.70 2.56
C SER A 177 19.52 8.86 1.42
N THR A 178 19.46 10.07 0.87
CA THR A 178 18.72 10.39 -0.36
C THR A 178 19.36 9.79 -1.60
N ASP A 179 20.60 9.30 -1.48
CA ASP A 179 21.32 8.59 -2.53
C ASP A 179 20.72 7.18 -2.68
N ASP A 180 19.57 7.12 -3.36
CA ASP A 180 19.09 5.86 -3.89
C ASP A 180 20.17 5.35 -4.84
N PRO A 181 20.72 4.12 -4.65
CA PRO A 181 21.61 3.53 -5.64
C PRO A 181 20.90 3.60 -6.98
N VAL A 182 21.56 4.15 -8.00
CA VAL A 182 20.99 4.30 -9.35
C VAL A 182 20.56 2.92 -9.80
N ARG A 183 19.26 2.63 -9.62
CA ARG A 183 18.67 1.42 -10.16
C ARG A 183 18.62 1.69 -11.65
N ASN A 184 19.50 1.03 -12.41
CA ASN A 184 19.40 0.90 -13.86
C ASN A 184 18.17 0.04 -14.20
N LYS A 185 16.99 0.50 -13.76
CA LYS A 185 15.73 -0.11 -14.09
C LYS A 185 15.35 0.45 -15.44
N LEU A 186 15.36 -0.43 -16.44
CA LEU A 186 14.82 -0.12 -17.75
C LEU A 186 13.36 0.32 -17.58
N LYS A 187 13.06 1.56 -17.97
CA LYS A 187 11.70 2.14 -17.86
C LYS A 187 10.87 1.88 -19.11
N ASP A 188 11.52 1.77 -20.26
CA ASP A 188 10.91 1.52 -21.56
C ASP A 188 11.92 0.82 -22.49
N PHE A 189 11.43 0.32 -23.62
CA PHE A 189 12.26 -0.24 -24.68
C PHE A 189 13.06 0.88 -25.35
N GLY A 190 14.39 0.87 -25.22
CA GLY A 190 15.27 1.82 -25.91
C GLY A 190 15.22 3.26 -25.40
N ASP A 191 16.17 4.04 -25.88
CA ASP A 191 16.42 5.45 -25.52
C ASP A 191 15.95 6.44 -26.61
N ASN A 192 15.50 5.92 -27.76
CA ASN A 192 14.95 6.70 -28.86
C ASN A 192 13.82 5.93 -29.58
N PRO A 193 12.96 6.60 -30.36
CA PRO A 193 11.80 5.97 -30.99
C PRO A 193 12.13 4.80 -31.92
N GLU A 194 13.20 4.89 -32.72
CA GLU A 194 13.57 3.84 -33.67
C GLU A 194 13.98 2.55 -32.96
N LYS A 195 14.90 2.67 -31.99
CA LYS A 195 15.36 1.55 -31.17
C LYS A 195 14.23 0.98 -30.31
N ARG A 196 13.35 1.85 -29.79
CA ARG A 196 12.14 1.43 -29.08
C ARG A 196 11.28 0.53 -29.95
N ASN A 197 10.94 0.99 -31.15
CA ASN A 197 10.06 0.27 -32.06
C ASN A 197 10.66 -1.09 -32.47
N ARG A 198 11.98 -1.12 -32.77
CA ARG A 198 12.69 -2.36 -33.08
C ARG A 198 12.64 -3.36 -31.91
N LEU A 199 12.98 -2.92 -30.70
CA LEU A 199 12.99 -3.79 -29.52
C LEU A 199 11.58 -4.25 -29.13
N VAL A 200 10.56 -3.41 -29.28
CA VAL A 200 9.16 -3.78 -29.07
C VAL A 200 8.75 -4.87 -30.07
N TYR A 201 9.09 -4.71 -31.36
CA TYR A 201 8.81 -5.71 -32.39
C TYR A 201 9.50 -7.04 -32.08
N GLU A 202 10.81 -7.02 -31.82
CA GLU A 202 11.59 -8.21 -31.45
C GLU A 202 11.00 -8.92 -30.21
N PHE A 203 10.60 -8.15 -29.20
CA PHE A 203 10.00 -8.70 -27.98
C PHE A 203 8.65 -9.36 -28.24
N ILE A 204 7.80 -8.75 -29.08
CA ILE A 204 6.49 -9.33 -29.44
C ILE A 204 6.65 -10.58 -30.30
N GLU A 205 7.56 -10.57 -31.27
CA GLU A 205 7.84 -11.76 -32.11
C GLU A 205 8.39 -12.92 -31.26
N GLU A 206 9.27 -12.64 -30.31
CA GLU A 206 9.76 -13.64 -29.38
C GLU A 206 8.66 -14.15 -28.45
N ALA A 207 7.77 -13.27 -27.97
CA ALA A 207 6.59 -13.68 -27.22
C ALA A 207 5.67 -14.59 -28.05
N ARG A 208 5.43 -14.29 -29.34
CA ARG A 208 4.66 -15.15 -30.25
C ARG A 208 5.31 -16.53 -30.42
N ARG A 209 6.64 -16.60 -30.43
CA ARG A 209 7.40 -17.84 -30.58
C ARG A 209 7.37 -18.69 -29.29
N VAL A 210 7.54 -18.07 -28.13
CA VAL A 210 7.70 -18.77 -26.84
C VAL A 210 6.37 -19.02 -26.15
N SER A 211 5.45 -18.06 -26.17
CA SER A 211 4.16 -18.10 -25.48
C SER A 211 3.08 -17.38 -26.30
N PRO A 212 2.63 -17.99 -27.42
CA PRO A 212 1.69 -17.35 -28.34
C PRO A 212 0.35 -16.98 -27.70
N ASP A 213 -0.04 -17.70 -26.65
CA ASP A 213 -1.26 -17.51 -25.86
C ASP A 213 -1.31 -16.17 -25.11
N ILE A 214 -0.17 -15.60 -24.72
CA ILE A 214 -0.09 -14.31 -24.01
C ILE A 214 0.45 -13.16 -24.88
N ALA A 215 0.96 -13.47 -26.09
CA ALA A 215 1.62 -12.49 -26.95
C ALA A 215 0.71 -11.29 -27.30
N PHE A 216 -0.57 -11.56 -27.59
CA PHE A 216 -1.56 -10.49 -27.81
C PHE A 216 -1.74 -9.61 -26.57
N GLY A 217 -1.83 -10.23 -25.38
CA GLY A 217 -1.91 -9.51 -24.11
C GLY A 217 -0.70 -8.60 -23.90
N ILE A 218 0.51 -9.09 -24.16
CA ILE A 218 1.75 -8.31 -24.09
C ILE A 218 1.71 -7.10 -25.02
N ALA A 219 1.27 -7.28 -26.27
CA ALA A 219 1.13 -6.18 -27.22
C ALA A 219 0.17 -5.09 -26.70
N LEU A 220 -0.96 -5.48 -26.10
CA LEU A 220 -1.88 -4.53 -25.46
C LEU A 220 -1.25 -3.79 -24.27
N GLN A 221 -0.38 -4.43 -23.50
CA GLN A 221 0.33 -3.73 -22.41
C GLN A 221 1.27 -2.66 -22.95
N ILE A 222 1.93 -2.92 -24.08
CA ILE A 222 2.89 -1.99 -24.69
C ILE A 222 2.17 -0.83 -25.40
N PHE A 223 1.17 -1.14 -26.24
CA PHE A 223 0.53 -0.14 -27.10
C PHE A 223 -0.66 0.56 -26.45
N ALA A 224 -1.45 -0.16 -25.65
CA ALA A 224 -2.61 0.40 -24.97
C ALA A 224 -2.31 0.80 -23.52
N GLY A 225 -1.09 0.52 -23.03
CA GLY A 225 -0.69 0.81 -21.66
C GLY A 225 -1.46 0.01 -20.60
N LEU A 226 -2.08 -1.11 -21.01
CA LEU A 226 -2.89 -1.92 -20.11
C LEU A 226 -2.02 -2.58 -19.04
N ARG A 227 -2.48 -2.49 -17.80
CA ARG A 227 -1.88 -3.24 -16.68
C ARG A 227 -2.22 -4.71 -16.83
N ARG A 228 -1.39 -5.58 -16.24
CA ARG A 228 -1.61 -7.04 -16.27
C ARG A 228 -3.04 -7.42 -15.85
N GLY A 229 -3.55 -6.85 -14.75
CA GLY A 229 -4.91 -7.08 -14.27
C GLY A 229 -5.99 -6.67 -15.28
N GLU A 230 -5.74 -5.63 -16.06
CA GLU A 230 -6.67 -5.16 -17.11
C GLU A 230 -6.68 -6.13 -18.29
N VAL A 231 -5.51 -6.61 -18.72
CA VAL A 231 -5.37 -7.60 -19.82
C VAL A 231 -6.05 -8.92 -19.50
N VAL A 232 -5.81 -9.48 -18.31
CA VAL A 232 -6.36 -10.81 -17.97
C VAL A 232 -7.88 -10.79 -17.73
N ASN A 233 -8.49 -9.61 -17.62
CA ASN A 233 -9.95 -9.47 -17.51
C ASN A 233 -10.65 -9.20 -18.85
N LEU A 234 -9.92 -9.14 -19.96
CA LEU A 234 -10.52 -8.96 -21.28
C LEU A 234 -11.29 -10.20 -21.72
N THR A 235 -12.39 -9.96 -22.41
CA THR A 235 -13.19 -10.97 -23.12
C THR A 235 -13.26 -10.60 -24.60
N SER A 236 -13.66 -11.54 -25.45
CA SER A 236 -13.87 -11.26 -26.89
C SER A 236 -14.88 -10.13 -27.13
N ALA A 237 -15.87 -9.96 -26.25
CA ALA A 237 -16.84 -8.87 -26.33
C ALA A 237 -16.27 -7.49 -25.99
N THR A 238 -15.16 -7.42 -25.24
CA THR A 238 -14.53 -6.15 -24.84
C THR A 238 -13.44 -5.68 -25.80
N VAL A 239 -13.06 -6.55 -26.75
CA VAL A 239 -12.11 -6.23 -27.81
C VAL A 239 -12.90 -6.06 -29.10
N PRO A 240 -13.00 -4.84 -29.65
CA PRO A 240 -13.74 -4.61 -30.88
C PRO A 240 -13.11 -5.41 -32.02
N THR A 241 -13.94 -6.07 -32.81
CA THR A 241 -13.50 -6.84 -33.98
C THR A 241 -13.42 -6.00 -35.25
N ASP A 242 -13.90 -4.76 -35.19
CA ASP A 242 -13.90 -3.82 -36.31
C ASP A 242 -13.02 -2.60 -36.01
N PHE A 243 -11.72 -2.80 -36.17
CA PHE A 243 -10.71 -1.75 -36.05
C PHE A 243 -10.76 -0.74 -37.22
N LEU A 244 -11.47 -1.07 -38.31
CA LEU A 244 -11.55 -0.26 -39.53
C LEU A 244 -12.68 0.79 -39.48
N SER A 245 -13.77 0.54 -38.73
CA SER A 245 -14.87 1.50 -38.56
C SER A 245 -14.62 2.60 -37.51
N GLY A 246 -13.41 2.67 -36.95
CA GLY A 246 -13.04 3.71 -35.99
C GLY A 246 -13.42 3.41 -34.54
N SER A 247 -13.96 2.22 -34.25
CA SER A 247 -14.18 1.73 -32.89
C SER A 247 -12.88 1.18 -32.28
N ASN A 248 -11.87 2.04 -32.17
CA ASN A 248 -10.55 1.69 -31.65
C ASN A 248 -10.49 1.84 -30.13
N TYR A 249 -11.36 1.17 -29.38
CA TYR A 249 -11.33 1.23 -27.92
C TYR A 249 -11.50 -0.14 -27.27
N ILE A 250 -10.77 -0.38 -26.19
CA ILE A 250 -10.91 -1.57 -25.36
C ILE A 250 -11.73 -1.20 -24.12
N ALA A 251 -12.81 -1.93 -23.89
CA ALA A 251 -13.61 -1.80 -22.68
C ALA A 251 -12.95 -2.58 -21.53
N VAL A 252 -12.34 -1.87 -20.58
CA VAL A 252 -11.68 -2.49 -19.44
C VAL A 252 -12.70 -2.68 -18.31
N LEU A 253 -13.17 -3.92 -18.16
CA LEU A 253 -14.13 -4.33 -17.14
C LEU A 253 -13.49 -5.29 -16.13
N ASP A 254 -13.95 -5.26 -14.88
CA ASP A 254 -13.60 -6.25 -13.87
C ASP A 254 -14.47 -7.50 -14.04
N ASN A 255 -13.90 -8.54 -14.63
CA ASN A 255 -14.56 -9.81 -14.93
C ASN A 255 -14.11 -10.92 -13.98
N GLN A 256 -13.55 -10.59 -12.81
CA GLN A 256 -12.96 -11.60 -11.94
C GLN A 256 -13.93 -12.70 -11.50
N TYR A 257 -15.15 -12.30 -11.17
CA TYR A 257 -16.22 -13.21 -10.78
C TYR A 257 -16.59 -14.22 -11.88
N ARG A 258 -16.24 -13.95 -13.14
CA ARG A 258 -16.47 -14.85 -14.27
C ARG A 258 -15.25 -15.68 -14.58
N LEU A 259 -14.07 -15.03 -14.64
CA LEU A 259 -12.85 -15.60 -15.22
C LEU A 259 -11.97 -16.32 -14.21
N PHE A 260 -12.06 -15.99 -12.91
CA PHE A 260 -11.15 -16.52 -11.88
C PHE A 260 -11.91 -17.19 -10.72
N LYS A 261 -13.04 -17.83 -11.00
CA LYS A 261 -13.89 -18.49 -9.99
C LYS A 261 -13.13 -19.53 -9.14
N ASP A 262 -12.15 -20.20 -9.75
CA ASP A 262 -11.40 -21.27 -9.11
C ASP A 262 -10.16 -20.78 -8.35
N PHE A 263 -9.89 -19.47 -8.37
CA PHE A 263 -8.71 -18.88 -7.74
C PHE A 263 -9.02 -18.50 -6.29
N LYS A 264 -8.18 -18.98 -5.37
CA LYS A 264 -8.28 -18.61 -3.93
C LYS A 264 -7.97 -17.14 -3.67
N ASN A 265 -7.21 -16.47 -4.54
CA ASN A 265 -6.82 -15.08 -4.38
C ASN A 265 -6.68 -14.41 -5.75
N THR A 266 -7.50 -13.37 -6.00
CA THR A 266 -7.56 -12.62 -7.26
C THR A 266 -7.16 -11.14 -7.09
N ILE A 267 -6.56 -10.76 -5.96
CA ILE A 267 -6.23 -9.35 -5.64
C ILE A 267 -5.31 -8.75 -6.72
N LYS A 268 -4.47 -9.57 -7.35
CA LYS A 268 -3.46 -9.17 -8.34
C LYS A 268 -4.01 -9.03 -9.76
N GLU A 269 -5.26 -9.44 -9.95
CA GLU A 269 -6.00 -9.50 -11.20
C GLU A 269 -7.04 -8.37 -11.23
N GLN A 270 -7.10 -7.49 -10.21
CA GLN A 270 -8.19 -6.52 -10.08
C GLN A 270 -8.02 -5.35 -11.04
N VAL A 271 -9.11 -4.99 -11.70
CA VAL A 271 -9.20 -3.76 -12.48
C VAL A 271 -9.47 -2.61 -11.51
N LYS A 272 -8.46 -1.75 -11.31
CA LYS A 272 -8.56 -0.67 -10.33
C LYS A 272 -9.58 0.42 -10.71
N ARG A 273 -9.83 0.59 -12.01
CA ARG A 273 -10.81 1.53 -12.57
C ARG A 273 -11.35 1.00 -13.88
N TYR A 274 -12.67 0.94 -13.99
CA TYR A 274 -13.36 0.74 -15.26
C TYR A 274 -13.03 1.90 -16.20
N ASN A 275 -12.66 1.61 -17.45
CA ASN A 275 -12.40 2.65 -18.42
C ASN A 275 -12.48 2.14 -19.86
N TYR A 276 -12.61 3.06 -20.81
CA TYR A 276 -12.43 2.79 -22.23
C TYR A 276 -11.05 3.29 -22.65
N VAL A 277 -10.21 2.38 -23.14
CA VAL A 277 -8.85 2.70 -23.56
C VAL A 277 -8.82 2.78 -25.08
N ILE A 278 -8.54 3.97 -25.62
CA ILE A 278 -8.39 4.16 -27.06
C ILE A 278 -7.07 3.52 -27.49
N LEU A 279 -7.16 2.64 -28.50
CA LEU A 279 -6.02 2.09 -29.20
C LEU A 279 -5.48 3.15 -30.16
N LEU A 280 -4.39 3.80 -29.77
CA LEU A 280 -3.64 4.66 -30.67
C LEU A 280 -2.81 3.79 -31.62
N MET A 281 -3.41 3.31 -32.70
CA MET A 281 -2.68 2.78 -33.85
C MET A 281 -2.12 3.93 -34.70
N ASN A 282 -1.35 4.82 -34.12
CA ASN A 282 -0.61 5.81 -34.90
C ASN A 282 0.83 5.33 -35.10
N THR A 283 1.17 5.13 -36.37
CA THR A 283 2.54 5.19 -36.93
C THR A 283 3.55 4.11 -36.53
N LEU A 284 3.16 2.83 -36.57
CA LEU A 284 4.12 1.70 -36.54
C LEU A 284 4.09 0.81 -37.78
N PHE A 285 3.15 1.03 -38.68
CA PHE A 285 2.96 0.27 -39.92
C PHE A 285 3.20 1.09 -41.19
N TYR A 286 3.96 2.18 -41.07
CA TYR A 286 4.51 2.92 -42.21
C TYR A 286 6.04 2.88 -42.14
#